data_AF-A0A3D6C5Z7-F1
#
_entry.id   AF-A0A3D6C5Z7-F1
#
_cell.length_a   1.000
_cell.length_b   1.000
_cell.length_c   1.000
_cell.angle_alpha   90.00
_cell.angle_beta   90.00
_cell.angle_gamma   90.00
#
_symmetry.space_group_name_H-M   'P 1'
#
loop_
_entity.id
_entity.type
_entity.pdbx_description
1 polymer ?
#
loop_
_entity_poly.entity_id
_entity_poly.type
_entity_poly.pdbx_seq_one_letter_code
_entity_poly.pdbx_strand_id
1 'polypeptide(L)'
;PIADYFGIEYPGMATADARKQEARDLGYRVEGEFILPEDDWRAFYNDMTACVLKAESKTGPSQAFDKMKTETQVGLKYLKEYGYICLLLSPAAEPIQRKNK
;
A
#
# COMPACT_ATOMS: atom_id res chain seq x y z
N PRO A 1 16.80 0.83 5.00
CA PRO A 1 16.08 -0.30 4.36
C PRO A 1 14.64 0.10 4.00
N ILE A 2 13.95 -0.63 3.12
CA ILE A 2 12.55 -0.30 2.76
C ILE A 2 11.63 -0.28 4.00
N ALA A 3 11.94 -1.10 5.00
CA ALA A 3 11.27 -1.10 6.30
C ALA A 3 11.41 0.24 7.06
N ASP A 4 12.57 0.90 7.03
CA ASP A 4 12.75 2.20 7.71
C ASP A 4 11.95 3.30 7.00
N TYR A 5 11.91 3.25 5.66
CA TYR A 5 11.12 4.18 4.85
C TYR A 5 9.64 4.09 5.24
N PHE A 6 9.07 2.88 5.26
CA PHE A 6 7.68 2.71 5.68
C PHE A 6 7.46 2.89 7.18
N GLY A 7 8.47 2.69 8.02
CA GLY A 7 8.40 3.04 9.44
C GLY A 7 8.12 4.53 9.67
N ILE A 8 8.45 5.39 8.70
CA ILE A 8 8.16 6.83 8.72
C ILE A 8 6.91 7.14 7.89
N GLU A 9 6.86 6.71 6.64
CA GLU A 9 5.82 7.10 5.67
C GLU A 9 4.48 6.38 5.91
N TYR A 10 4.51 5.15 6.42
CA TYR A 10 3.31 4.39 6.79
C TYR A 10 3.56 3.46 7.98
N PRO A 11 3.63 3.98 9.22
CA PRO A 11 3.98 3.20 10.41
C PRO A 11 3.06 2.01 10.69
N GLY A 12 1.84 2.04 10.14
CA GLY A 12 0.88 0.94 10.21
C GLY A 12 1.11 -0.17 9.19
N MET A 13 2.17 -0.12 8.39
CA MET A 13 2.48 -1.19 7.44
C MET A 13 2.63 -2.53 8.17
N ALA A 14 1.97 -3.55 7.64
CA ALA A 14 1.92 -4.86 8.26
C ALA A 14 1.92 -5.95 7.18
N THR A 15 2.13 -7.19 7.59
CA THR A 15 2.05 -8.34 6.70
C THR A 15 0.60 -8.62 6.28
N ALA A 16 0.43 -9.32 5.17
CA ALA A 16 -0.86 -9.82 4.71
C ALA A 16 -1.60 -10.62 5.81
N ASP A 17 -0.87 -11.50 6.51
CA ASP A 17 -1.45 -12.32 7.58
C ASP A 17 -1.91 -11.50 8.78
N ALA A 18 -1.17 -10.44 9.14
CA ALA A 18 -1.58 -9.52 10.20
C ALA A 18 -2.88 -8.80 9.82
N ARG A 19 -3.02 -8.35 8.57
CA ARG A 19 -4.26 -7.71 8.07
C ARG A 19 -5.45 -8.66 8.04
N LYS A 20 -5.21 -9.92 7.65
CA LYS A 20 -6.23 -10.97 7.73
C LYS A 20 -6.66 -11.25 9.18
N GLN A 21 -5.71 -11.26 10.11
CA GLN A 21 -6.03 -11.47 11.52
C GLN A 21 -6.81 -10.30 12.11
N GLU A 22 -6.40 -9.06 11.80
CA GLU A 22 -7.13 -7.85 12.18
C GLU A 22 -8.58 -7.89 11.69
N ALA A 23 -8.82 -8.28 10.42
CA ALA A 23 -10.17 -8.44 9.88
C ALA A 23 -11.00 -9.47 10.67
N ARG A 24 -10.40 -10.60 11.04
CA ARG A 24 -11.05 -11.63 11.87
C ARG A 24 -11.39 -11.11 13.26
N ASP A 25 -10.45 -10.43 13.91
CA ASP A 25 -10.64 -9.87 15.26
C ASP A 25 -11.75 -8.79 15.28
N LEU A 26 -11.99 -8.15 14.14
CA LEU A 26 -13.06 -7.18 13.93
C LEU A 26 -14.43 -7.79 13.60
N GLY A 27 -14.54 -9.11 13.45
CA GLY A 27 -15.81 -9.79 13.16
C GLY A 27 -16.07 -10.04 11.70
N TYR A 28 -15.04 -10.04 10.85
CA TYR A 28 -15.16 -10.39 9.45
C TYR A 28 -14.62 -11.80 9.16
N ARG A 29 -15.22 -12.44 8.16
CA ARG A 29 -14.60 -13.55 7.44
C ARG A 29 -13.82 -13.01 6.25
N VAL A 30 -12.67 -13.62 6.00
CA VAL A 30 -11.87 -13.36 4.79
C VAL A 30 -12.31 -14.39 3.74
N GLU A 31 -13.11 -13.94 2.77
CA GLU A 31 -13.66 -14.77 1.71
C GLU A 31 -12.68 -14.95 0.55
N GLY A 32 -11.75 -14.00 0.41
CA GLY A 32 -10.73 -14.03 -0.62
C GLY A 32 -9.63 -13.02 -0.37
N GLU A 33 -8.49 -13.26 -0.98
CA GLU A 33 -7.37 -12.33 -1.00
C GLU A 33 -6.74 -12.30 -2.38
N PHE A 34 -6.23 -11.13 -2.77
CA PHE A 34 -5.34 -11.04 -3.90
C PHE A 34 -4.24 -10.02 -3.62
N ILE A 35 -3.01 -10.38 -3.98
CA ILE A 35 -1.88 -9.45 -4.02
C ILE A 35 -1.91 -8.77 -5.37
N LEU A 36 -1.83 -7.44 -5.38
CA LEU A 36 -1.80 -6.69 -6.64
C LEU A 36 -0.54 -7.09 -7.43
N PRO A 37 -0.66 -7.41 -8.73
CA PRO A 37 0.47 -7.77 -9.57
C PRO A 37 1.57 -6.70 -9.60
N GLU A 38 2.83 -7.16 -9.67
CA GLU A 38 4.00 -6.28 -9.82
C GLU A 38 3.89 -5.39 -11.07
N ASP A 39 3.39 -5.95 -12.18
CA ASP A 39 3.30 -5.24 -13.45
C ASP A 39 2.31 -4.07 -13.39
N ASP A 40 1.24 -4.19 -12.60
CA ASP A 40 0.27 -3.11 -12.39
C ASP A 40 0.93 -1.95 -11.63
N TRP A 41 1.73 -2.25 -10.61
CA TRP A 41 2.52 -1.24 -9.89
C TRP A 41 3.58 -0.59 -10.76
N ARG A 42 4.27 -1.38 -11.59
CA ARG A 42 5.26 -0.87 -12.54
C ARG A 42 4.62 0.09 -13.54
N ALA A 43 3.45 -0.27 -14.09
CA ALA A 43 2.70 0.60 -14.98
C ALA A 43 2.31 1.91 -14.29
N PHE A 44 1.77 1.83 -13.07
CA PHE A 44 1.40 2.98 -12.26
C PHE A 44 2.58 3.94 -12.01
N TYR A 45 3.72 3.45 -11.51
CA TYR A 45 4.86 4.30 -11.21
C TYR A 45 5.51 4.91 -12.46
N ASN A 46 5.49 4.20 -13.59
CA ASN A 46 5.97 4.73 -14.86
C ASN A 46 5.08 5.88 -15.36
N ASP A 47 3.76 5.70 -15.33
CA ASP A 47 2.80 6.75 -15.71
C ASP A 47 2.90 7.97 -14.78
N MET A 48 2.98 7.74 -13.46
CA MET A 48 3.18 8.79 -12.47
C MET A 48 4.46 9.60 -12.74
N THR A 49 5.58 8.91 -13.03
CA THR A 49 6.84 9.58 -13.35
C THR A 49 6.69 10.48 -14.58
N ALA A 50 6.04 9.99 -15.64
CA ALA A 50 5.78 10.78 -16.84
C ALA A 50 4.90 12.00 -16.56
N CYS A 51 3.86 11.84 -15.74
CA CYS A 51 2.99 12.94 -15.32
C CYS A 51 3.74 14.00 -14.51
N VAL A 52 4.59 13.60 -13.57
CA VAL A 52 5.41 14.50 -12.75
C VAL A 52 6.37 15.32 -13.63
N LEU A 53 7.10 14.67 -14.54
CA LEU A 53 8.03 15.35 -15.44
C LEU A 53 7.32 16.36 -16.34
N LYS A 54 6.14 15.98 -16.87
CA LYS A 54 5.32 16.86 -17.70
C LYS A 54 4.81 18.06 -16.91
N ALA A 55 4.37 17.88 -15.67
CA ALA A 55 3.91 18.96 -14.81
C ALA A 55 5.08 19.91 -14.45
N GLU A 56 6.21 19.34 -14.00
CA GLU A 56 7.41 20.08 -13.64
C GLU A 56 7.94 20.93 -14.80
N SER A 57 7.94 20.41 -16.04
CA SER A 57 8.33 21.19 -17.22
C SER A 57 7.48 22.42 -17.49
N LYS A 58 6.22 22.43 -17.02
CA LYS A 58 5.26 23.51 -17.25
C LYS A 58 5.24 24.54 -16.12
N THR A 59 5.41 24.07 -14.88
CA THR A 59 5.24 24.90 -13.68
C THR A 59 6.57 25.25 -13.01
N GLY A 60 7.66 24.65 -13.46
CA GLY A 60 8.97 24.74 -12.80
C GLY A 60 9.12 23.70 -11.68
N PRO A 61 10.35 23.55 -11.16
CA PRO A 61 10.67 22.59 -10.10
C PRO A 61 10.00 22.96 -8.79
N SER A 62 9.68 21.94 -7.98
CA SER A 62 9.15 22.12 -6.64
C SER A 62 9.52 20.94 -5.76
N GLN A 63 9.54 21.17 -4.44
CA GLN A 63 9.76 20.09 -3.46
C GLN A 63 8.72 18.97 -3.59
N ALA A 64 7.50 19.28 -4.02
CA ALA A 64 6.46 18.28 -4.26
C ALA A 64 6.88 17.31 -5.38
N PHE A 65 7.42 17.83 -6.49
CA PHE A 65 7.92 16.97 -7.58
C PHE A 65 9.10 16.12 -7.14
N ASP A 66 10.02 16.66 -6.34
CA ASP A 66 11.16 15.90 -5.83
C ASP A 66 10.73 14.74 -4.92
N LYS A 67 9.72 14.97 -4.07
CA LYS A 67 9.11 13.91 -3.25
C LYS A 67 8.46 12.83 -4.11
N MET A 68 7.66 13.22 -5.11
CA MET A 68 7.02 12.27 -6.02
C MET A 68 8.04 11.45 -6.83
N LYS A 69 9.11 12.08 -7.32
CA LYS A 69 10.22 11.39 -8.01
C LYS A 69 10.92 10.41 -7.08
N THR A 70 11.10 10.77 -5.81
CA THR A 70 11.66 9.87 -4.80
C THR A 70 10.75 8.67 -4.58
N GLU A 71 9.44 8.89 -4.44
CA GLU A 71 8.45 7.81 -4.28
C GLU A 71 8.47 6.85 -5.47
N THR A 72 8.42 7.34 -6.71
CA THR A 72 8.42 6.46 -7.89
C THR A 72 9.71 5.66 -8.01
N GLN A 73 10.86 6.23 -7.63
CA GLN A 73 12.14 5.53 -7.58
C GLN A 73 12.18 4.43 -6.52
N VAL A 74 11.69 4.72 -5.30
CA VAL A 74 11.57 3.73 -4.22
C VAL A 74 10.63 2.61 -4.67
N GLY A 75 9.47 2.96 -5.22
CA GLY A 75 8.49 2.05 -5.78
C GLY A 75 9.10 1.06 -6.75
N LEU A 76 9.67 1.57 -7.85
CA LEU A 76 10.26 0.75 -8.90
C LEU A 76 11.42 -0.13 -8.43
N LYS A 77 12.19 0.33 -7.44
CA LYS A 77 13.34 -0.42 -6.90
C LYS A 77 12.93 -1.59 -6.01
N TYR A 78 11.86 -1.43 -5.23
CA TYR A 78 11.48 -2.37 -4.17
C TYR A 78 10.12 -3.05 -4.41
N LEU A 79 9.64 -3.09 -5.66
CA LEU A 79 8.35 -3.69 -6.06
C LEU A 79 8.11 -5.13 -5.55
N LYS A 80 9.17 -5.88 -5.25
CA LYS A 80 9.10 -7.27 -4.77
C LYS A 80 9.11 -7.39 -3.25
N GLU A 81 9.44 -6.32 -2.55
CA GLU A 81 9.60 -6.31 -1.09
C GLU A 81 8.33 -5.83 -0.39
N TYR A 82 7.46 -5.11 -1.10
CA TYR A 82 6.16 -4.68 -0.60
C TYR A 82 5.14 -4.53 -1.74
N GLY A 83 3.87 -4.43 -1.37
CA GLY A 83 2.81 -4.15 -2.31
C GLY A 83 1.47 -3.98 -1.61
N TYR A 84 0.41 -4.10 -2.39
CA TYR A 84 -0.95 -4.04 -1.86
C TYR A 84 -1.56 -5.43 -1.84
N ILE A 85 -2.30 -5.69 -0.76
CA ILE A 85 -3.23 -6.80 -0.66
C ILE A 85 -4.65 -6.25 -0.64
N CYS A 86 -5.53 -6.86 -1.40
CA CYS A 86 -6.96 -6.65 -1.30
C CYS A 86 -7.59 -7.86 -0.63
N LEU A 87 -8.45 -7.60 0.36
CA LEU A 87 -9.18 -8.60 1.10
C LEU A 87 -10.67 -8.46 0.79
N LEU A 88 -11.29 -9.55 0.35
CA LEU A 88 -12.74 -9.65 0.25
C LEU A 88 -13.29 -10.10 1.60
N LEU A 89 -14.11 -9.26 2.22
CA LEU A 89 -14.61 -9.48 3.57
C LEU A 89 -16.14 -9.65 3.60
N SER A 90 -16.62 -10.55 4.45
CA SER A 90 -18.04 -10.67 4.78
C SER A 90 -18.23 -10.60 6.31
N PRO A 91 -19.39 -10.17 6.82
CA PRO A 91 -19.67 -10.25 8.26
C PRO A 91 -19.64 -11.70 8.76
N ALA A 92 -19.03 -11.94 9.92
CA ALA A 92 -19.17 -13.20 10.62
C ALA A 92 -20.62 -13.37 11.11
N ALA A 93 -21.17 -14.59 10.95
CA ALA A 93 -22.57 -14.89 11.30
C ALA A 93 -22.84 -14.87 12.81
N GLU A 94 -21.80 -14.84 13.64
CA GLU A 94 -21.93 -14.71 15.08
C GLU A 94 -21.21 -13.44 15.56
N PRO A 95 -21.85 -12.62 16.41
CA PRO A 95 -21.19 -11.45 16.98
C PRO A 95 -20.02 -11.91 17.84
N ILE A 96 -18.82 -11.39 17.55
CA ILE A 96 -17.66 -11.56 18.42
C ILE A 96 -18.02 -10.93 19.77
N GLN A 97 -18.21 -11.77 20.80
CA GLN A 97 -18.26 -11.30 22.18
C GLN A 97 -16.91 -10.67 22.51
N ARG A 98 -16.82 -9.33 22.39
CA ARG A 98 -15.65 -8.60 22.89
C ARG A 98 -15.60 -8.84 24.40
N LYS A 99 -14.64 -9.65 24.85
CA LYS A 99 -14.33 -9.77 26.28
C LYS A 99 -13.83 -8.40 26.73
N ASN A 100 -14.68 -7.68 27.45
CA ASN A 100 -14.28 -6.46 28.16
C ASN A 100 -13.10 -6.81 29.07
N LYS A 101 -11.96 -6.14 28.86
CA LYS A 101 -10.84 -6.10 29.80
C LYS A 101 -11.12 -5.04 30.86
#